data_AF-A0A508BGF2-F1
#
_entry.id   AF-A0A508BGF2-F1
#
_cell.length_a   1.000
_cell.length_b   1.000
_cell.length_c   1.000
_cell.angle_alpha   90.00
_cell.angle_beta   90.00
_cell.angle_gamma   90.00
#
_symmetry.space_group_name_H-M   'P 1'
#
loop_
_entity.id
_entity.type
_entity.pdbx_description
1 polymer ?
#
loop_
_entity_poly.entity_id
_entity_poly.type
_entity_poly.pdbx_seq_one_letter_code
_entity_poly.pdbx_strand_id
1 'polypeptide(L)'
;MRHEQPAGEAERCPAWCAVNHDAASDELDGVVHESAHLPVAGVVPQHEHGGDGVPERLAVPTELYLVRYQYAGEADEWLYLGDGHHGLEVSPETAQRLRWAIGRLMEAKAEFR
;
A
#
# COMPACT_ATOMS: atom_id res chain seq x y z
N MET A 1 23.22 17.46 8.06
CA MET A 1 24.23 16.48 8.47
C MET A 1 23.73 15.13 7.99
N ARG A 2 24.45 14.46 7.09
CA ARG A 2 24.10 13.10 6.66
C ARG A 2 24.38 12.19 7.85
N HIS A 3 23.36 11.48 8.32
CA HIS A 3 23.58 10.40 9.28
C HIS A 3 24.20 9.24 8.51
N GLU A 4 25.52 9.12 8.59
CA GLU A 4 26.22 7.90 8.19
C GLU A 4 25.85 6.84 9.24
N GLN A 5 24.86 6.01 8.91
CA GLN A 5 24.55 4.81 9.69
C GLN A 5 25.75 3.85 9.60
N PRO A 6 26.17 3.22 10.71
CA PRO A 6 27.33 2.37 10.71
C PRO A 6 27.09 1.15 9.81
N ALA A 7 27.98 0.97 8.84
CA ALA A 7 28.09 -0.23 8.01
C ALA A 7 28.42 -1.43 8.90
N GLY A 8 27.39 -2.13 9.36
CA GLY A 8 27.51 -3.26 10.29
C GLY A 8 26.18 -3.93 10.63
N GLU A 9 25.06 -3.27 10.35
CA GLU A 9 23.73 -3.84 10.44
C GLU A 9 23.04 -3.61 9.10
N ALA A 10 23.41 -4.39 8.08
CA ALA A 10 22.43 -4.69 7.04
C ALA A 10 21.28 -5.36 7.79
N GLU A 11 20.25 -4.58 8.14
CA GLU A 11 19.11 -5.06 8.91
C GLU A 11 18.60 -6.30 8.19
N ARG A 12 18.67 -7.43 8.90
CA ARG A 12 18.20 -8.71 8.36
C ARG A 12 16.78 -8.51 7.86
N CYS A 13 16.46 -9.14 6.74
CA CYS A 13 15.12 -9.17 6.16
C CYS A 13 14.04 -9.20 7.27
N PRO A 14 13.15 -8.20 7.34
CA PRO A 14 12.18 -8.09 8.42
C PRO A 14 11.34 -9.36 8.53
N ALA A 15 10.98 -9.76 9.76
CA ALA A 15 10.24 -11.00 9.99
C ALA A 15 8.85 -11.07 9.32
N TRP A 16 8.31 -9.92 8.91
CA TRP A 16 7.05 -9.80 8.17
C TRP A 16 7.24 -9.86 6.64
N CYS A 17 8.47 -9.76 6.15
CA CYS A 17 8.76 -9.82 4.72
C CYS A 17 8.48 -11.23 4.18
N ALA A 18 7.72 -11.29 3.09
CA ALA A 18 7.38 -12.52 2.37
C ALA A 18 8.21 -12.69 1.09
N VAL A 19 9.00 -11.67 0.69
CA VAL A 19 9.89 -11.73 -0.46
C VAL A 19 11.09 -12.61 -0.14
N ASN A 20 11.38 -13.57 -1.02
CA ASN A 20 12.57 -14.39 -0.92
C ASN A 20 13.78 -13.62 -1.47
N HIS A 21 14.51 -12.94 -0.60
CA HIS A 21 15.79 -12.35 -0.95
C HIS A 21 16.87 -13.43 -0.93
N ASP A 22 17.54 -13.64 -2.06
CA ASP A 22 18.66 -14.57 -2.12
C ASP A 22 19.81 -14.00 -1.26
N ALA A 23 20.28 -14.78 -0.29
CA ALA A 23 21.21 -14.32 0.74
C ALA A 23 22.62 -13.96 0.21
N ALA A 24 22.87 -14.19 -1.09
CA ALA A 24 24.15 -14.02 -1.76
C ALA A 24 24.29 -12.69 -2.53
N SER A 25 23.24 -11.85 -2.58
CA SER A 25 23.34 -10.55 -3.24
C SER A 25 23.83 -9.49 -2.26
N ASP A 26 25.11 -9.13 -2.37
CA ASP A 26 25.72 -8.00 -1.62
C ASP A 26 25.22 -6.62 -2.09
N GLU A 27 24.38 -6.57 -3.13
CA GLU A 27 23.72 -5.34 -3.57
C GLU A 27 22.40 -5.17 -2.81
N LEU A 28 22.44 -4.36 -1.74
CA LEU A 28 21.26 -3.94 -0.96
C LEU A 28 20.55 -2.72 -1.58
N ASP A 29 21.17 -2.05 -2.56
CA ASP A 29 20.58 -0.91 -3.24
C ASP A 29 19.34 -1.35 -4.03
N GLY A 30 18.18 -0.82 -3.64
CA GLY A 30 16.90 -1.12 -4.29
C GLY A 30 16.23 -2.42 -3.83
N VAL A 31 16.73 -3.09 -2.78
CA VAL A 31 16.01 -4.20 -2.15
C VAL A 31 14.74 -3.67 -1.47
N VAL A 32 13.58 -4.23 -1.84
CA VAL A 32 12.29 -3.89 -1.23
C VAL A 32 11.80 -5.09 -0.44
N HIS A 33 11.57 -4.89 0.85
CA HIS A 33 10.87 -5.86 1.70
C HIS A 33 9.37 -5.66 1.55
N GLU A 34 8.62 -6.72 1.25
CA GLU A 34 7.17 -6.66 1.12
C GLU A 34 6.50 -7.75 1.95
N SER A 35 5.41 -7.42 2.63
CA SER A 35 4.57 -8.42 3.29
C SER A 35 3.81 -9.26 2.27
N ALA A 36 3.25 -10.38 2.72
CA ALA A 36 2.25 -11.08 1.91
C ALA A 36 1.10 -10.11 1.53
N HIS A 37 0.63 -10.21 0.29
CA HIS A 37 -0.48 -9.40 -0.18
C HIS A 37 -1.76 -9.83 0.54
N LEU A 38 -2.44 -8.88 1.17
CA LEU A 38 -3.75 -9.11 1.76
C LEU A 38 -4.83 -8.66 0.76
N PRO A 39 -5.56 -9.59 0.11
CA PRO A 39 -6.64 -9.23 -0.81
C PRO A 39 -7.85 -8.68 -0.06
N VAL A 40 -8.45 -7.65 -0.63
CA VAL A 40 -9.64 -6.97 -0.14
C VAL A 40 -10.62 -6.82 -1.30
N ALA A 41 -11.75 -7.50 -1.21
CA ALA A 41 -12.82 -7.33 -2.19
C ALA A 41 -13.35 -5.89 -2.12
N GLY A 42 -13.38 -5.22 -3.28
CA GLY A 42 -13.77 -3.83 -3.41
C GLY A 42 -14.65 -3.58 -4.63
N VAL A 43 -15.15 -2.35 -4.71
CA VAL A 43 -15.85 -1.81 -5.87
C VAL A 43 -15.26 -0.44 -6.15
N VAL A 44 -14.68 -0.27 -7.33
CA VAL A 44 -14.01 0.98 -7.72
C VAL A 44 -14.76 1.65 -8.88
N PRO A 45 -14.77 2.99 -8.94
CA PRO A 45 -15.30 3.69 -10.10
C PRO A 45 -14.34 3.56 -11.28
N GLN A 46 -14.84 3.15 -12.44
CA GLN A 46 -14.13 3.26 -13.71
C GLN A 46 -14.84 4.24 -14.63
N HIS A 47 -14.08 5.01 -15.40
CA HIS A 47 -14.61 5.93 -16.40
C HIS A 47 -14.52 5.28 -17.77
N GLU A 48 -15.67 5.07 -18.39
CA GLU A 48 -15.73 4.68 -19.80
C GLU A 48 -16.20 5.89 -20.64
N HIS A 49 -15.69 5.98 -21.86
CA HIS A 49 -16.30 6.83 -22.87
C HIS A 49 -17.45 6.04 -23.50
N GLY A 50 -18.69 6.42 -23.20
CA GLY A 50 -19.86 5.92 -23.93
C GLY A 50 -19.74 6.21 -25.42
N GLY A 51 -20.48 5.46 -26.26
CA GLY A 51 -20.48 5.64 -27.73
C GLY A 51 -20.95 7.03 -28.20
N ASP A 52 -21.53 7.81 -27.30
CA ASP A 52 -21.98 9.20 -27.41
C ASP A 52 -20.99 10.23 -26.83
N GLY A 53 -19.82 9.78 -26.35
CA GLY A 53 -18.75 10.64 -25.84
C GLY A 53 -19.00 11.20 -24.43
N VAL A 54 -20.06 10.75 -23.75
CA VAL A 54 -20.34 11.13 -22.37
C VAL A 54 -19.56 10.21 -21.43
N PRO A 55 -18.81 10.74 -20.45
CA PRO A 55 -18.14 9.91 -19.45
C PRO A 55 -19.17 9.22 -18.55
N GLU A 56 -19.27 7.90 -18.64
CA GLU A 56 -20.06 7.10 -17.70
C GLU A 56 -19.15 6.54 -16.61
N ARG A 57 -19.62 6.59 -15.36
CA ARG A 57 -18.92 6.03 -14.21
C ARG A 57 -19.56 4.71 -13.81
N LEU A 58 -18.86 3.61 -14.09
CA LEU A 58 -19.31 2.27 -13.73
C LEU A 58 -18.73 1.85 -12.38
N ALA A 59 -19.53 1.13 -11.60
CA ALA A 59 -19.09 0.49 -10.36
C ALA A 59 -18.59 -0.91 -10.70
N VAL A 60 -17.27 -1.09 -10.68
CA VAL A 60 -16.63 -2.33 -11.14
C VAL A 60 -16.12 -3.12 -9.93
N PRO A 61 -16.51 -4.40 -9.77
CA PRO A 61 -15.91 -5.28 -8.78
C PRO A 61 -14.41 -5.38 -9.01
N THR A 62 -13.61 -5.21 -7.95
CA THR A 62 -12.14 -5.18 -8.06
C THR A 62 -11.53 -5.77 -6.80
N GLU A 63 -10.44 -6.51 -6.95
CA GLU A 63 -9.63 -6.96 -5.84
C GLU A 63 -8.55 -5.90 -5.57
N LEU A 64 -8.55 -5.34 -4.37
CA LEU A 64 -7.50 -4.44 -3.89
C LEU A 64 -6.52 -5.23 -3.03
N TYR A 65 -5.25 -4.89 -3.10
CA TYR A 65 -4.20 -5.45 -2.28
C TYR A 65 -3.80 -4.44 -1.21
N LEU A 66 -3.75 -4.89 0.03
CA LEU A 66 -3.07 -4.17 1.12
C LEU A 66 -1.71 -4.82 1.35
N VAL A 67 -0.64 -4.05 1.21
CA VAL A 67 0.75 -4.52 1.31
C VAL A 67 1.53 -3.56 2.20
N ARG A 68 2.28 -4.10 3.16
CA ARG A 68 3.32 -3.36 3.89
C ARG A 68 4.63 -3.53 3.16
N TYR A 69 5.37 -2.45 3.00
CA TYR A 69 6.69 -2.53 2.39
C TYR A 69 7.69 -1.54 2.99
N GLN A 70 8.98 -1.81 2.79
CA GLN A 70 10.10 -1.01 3.27
C GLN A 70 11.29 -1.16 2.31
N TYR A 71 11.97 -0.06 1.96
CA TYR A 71 13.23 -0.11 1.24
C TYR A 71 14.36 -0.49 2.21
N ALA A 72 15.24 -1.40 1.80
CA ALA A 72 16.38 -1.80 2.61
C ALA A 72 17.28 -0.60 2.92
N GLY A 73 17.66 -0.45 4.19
CA GLY A 73 18.45 0.68 4.66
C GLY A 73 17.64 1.97 4.92
N GLU A 74 16.34 1.97 4.63
CA GLU A 74 15.43 3.06 5.02
C GLU A 74 14.68 2.70 6.30
N ALA A 75 14.57 3.67 7.21
CA ALA A 75 13.82 3.49 8.46
C ALA A 75 12.31 3.58 8.26
N ASP A 76 11.86 4.20 7.16
CA ASP A 76 10.45 4.46 6.91
C ASP A 76 9.76 3.24 6.28
N GLU A 77 8.59 2.91 6.82
CA GLU A 77 7.72 1.87 6.30
C GLU A 77 6.49 2.48 5.64
N TRP A 78 5.97 1.77 4.65
CA TRP A 78 4.85 2.21 3.85
C TRP A 78 3.77 1.14 3.77
N LEU A 79 2.52 1.58 3.65
CA LEU A 79 1.36 0.76 3.34
C LEU A 79 0.80 1.18 1.99
N TYR A 80 0.73 0.24 1.07
CA TYR A 80 0.06 0.38 -0.21
C TYR A 80 -1.33 -0.25 -0.15
N LEU A 81 -2.35 0.48 -0.59
CA LEU A 81 -3.69 -0.03 -0.88
C LEU A 81 -4.04 0.28 -2.33
N GLY A 82 -4.19 -0.74 -3.18
CA GLY A 82 -4.54 -0.54 -4.59
C GLY A 82 -4.70 -1.81 -5.40
N ASP A 83 -5.01 -1.67 -6.68
CA ASP A 83 -5.25 -2.78 -7.62
C ASP A 83 -4.00 -3.17 -8.45
N GLY A 84 -2.84 -2.60 -8.13
CA GLY A 84 -1.59 -2.75 -8.89
C GLY A 84 -1.43 -1.72 -10.03
N HIS A 85 -2.49 -1.00 -10.39
CA HIS A 85 -2.46 0.09 -11.38
C HIS A 85 -2.72 1.45 -10.74
N HIS A 86 -3.63 1.50 -9.79
CA HIS A 86 -4.04 2.66 -9.02
C HIS A 86 -4.00 2.30 -7.55
N GLY A 87 -3.42 3.18 -6.74
CA GLY A 87 -3.38 2.94 -5.30
C GLY A 87 -3.04 4.18 -4.51
N LEU A 88 -3.20 4.03 -3.20
CA LEU A 88 -2.81 4.98 -2.20
C LEU A 88 -1.67 4.38 -1.39
N GLU A 89 -0.61 5.16 -1.22
CA GLU A 89 0.50 4.82 -0.36
C GLU A 89 0.58 5.80 0.80
N VAL A 90 0.69 5.27 2.01
CA VAL A 90 0.72 6.06 3.24
C VAL A 90 1.59 5.41 4.31
N SER A 91 2.12 6.20 5.23
CA SER A 91 2.76 5.66 6.44
C SER A 91 1.75 4.89 7.32
N PRO A 92 2.19 3.95 8.17
CA PRO A 92 1.34 3.26 9.14
C PRO A 92 0.49 4.18 10.03
N GLU A 93 1.06 5.29 10.51
CA GLU A 93 0.36 6.28 11.34
C GLU A 93 -0.76 6.99 10.56
N THR A 94 -0.51 7.24 9.27
CA THR A 94 -1.49 7.86 8.39
C THR A 94 -2.59 6.87 8.03
N ALA A 95 -2.26 5.61 7.74
CA ALA A 95 -3.24 4.54 7.53
C ALA A 95 -4.14 4.36 8.76
N GLN A 96 -3.57 4.39 9.97
CA GLN A 96 -4.35 4.28 11.21
C GLN A 96 -5.32 5.45 11.37
N ARG A 97 -4.89 6.68 11.10
CA ARG A 97 -5.75 7.86 11.10
C ARG A 97 -6.85 7.78 10.04
N LEU A 98 -6.53 7.31 8.83
CA LEU A 98 -7.50 7.10 7.75
C LEU A 98 -8.55 6.06 8.11
N ARG A 99 -8.15 4.92 8.69
CA ARG A 99 -9.08 3.88 9.19
C ARG A 99 -10.14 4.48 10.12
N TRP A 100 -9.74 5.30 11.08
CA TRP A 100 -10.67 5.98 11.99
C TRP A 100 -11.54 7.02 11.29
N ALA A 101 -10.98 7.81 10.37
CA ALA A 101 -11.73 8.81 9.62
C ALA A 101 -12.81 8.17 8.73
N ILE A 102 -12.47 7.07 8.03
CA ILE A 102 -13.39 6.31 7.19
C ILE A 102 -14.52 5.73 8.04
N GLY A 103 -14.20 5.10 9.19
CA GLY A 103 -15.21 4.55 10.10
C GLY A 103 -16.25 5.59 10.52
N ARG A 104 -15.79 6.77 10.98
CA ARG A 104 -16.70 7.87 11.37
C ARG A 104 -17.58 8.36 10.22
N LEU A 105 -17.02 8.45 9.01
CA LEU A 105 -17.79 8.89 7.83
C LEU A 105 -18.88 7.88 7.46
N MET A 106 -18.60 6.59 7.58
CA MET A 106 -19.57 5.52 7.30
C MET A 106 -20.68 5.45 8.36
N GLU A 107 -20.33 5.62 9.63
CA GLU A 107 -21.31 5.68 10.73
C GLU A 107 -22.25 6.88 10.58
N ALA A 108 -21.73 8.08 10.30
CA ALA A 108 -22.55 9.26 10.07
C ALA A 108 -23.54 9.08 8.90
N LYS A 109 -23.15 8.37 7.84
CA LYS A 109 -24.05 8.06 6.72
C LYS A 109 -25.20 7.12 7.13
N ALA A 110 -24.99 6.25 8.12
CA ALA A 110 -26.02 5.35 8.62
C ALA A 110 -27.09 6.08 9.45
N GLU A 111 -26.75 7.18 10.11
CA GLU A 111 -27.70 7.98 10.93
C GLU A 111 -28.70 8.80 10.09
N PHE A 112 -28.40 9.02 8.81
CA PHE A 112 -29.27 9.74 7.86
C PHE A 112 -30.10 8.82 6.96
N ARG A 113 -30.14 7.51 7.23
CA ARG A 113 -30.88 6.52 6.44
C ARG A 113 -32.09 5.96 7.16
#